data_AF-A0A379WHY3-F1
#
_entry.id   AF-A0A379WHY3-F1
#
_cell.length_a   1.000
_cell.length_b   1.000
_cell.length_c   1.000
_cell.angle_alpha   90.00
_cell.angle_beta   90.00
_cell.angle_gamma   90.00
#
_symmetry.space_group_name_H-M   'P 1'
#
loop_
_entity.id
_entity.type
_entity.pdbx_description
1 polymer ?
#
loop_
_entity_poly.entity_id
_entity_poly.type
_entity_poly.pdbx_seq_one_letter_code
_entity_poly.pdbx_strand_id
1 'polypeptide(L)'
;MRDSGLDISYALRKEAIAEKRASWRKATENGFKVGTYEELIPQADLVVNLTPDKQHSDVVRSVQPLMKDGAALGYSHGFNIVEVGEQIRKDITVVMVAPKCPGTEVREEYKRGFGVPTLIAVHPENDPKGEGMAIAKAWAAATGGHRAGVLESSFVAEVKSDLMGEQTILCGMLQAGSLLCFDKLVAEGTDPAYAEKLIQFGWETITEALKQGGITLIDGPSV
;
A
#
# COMPACT_ATOMS: atom_id res chain seq x y z
N MET A 1 5.59 -10.99 5.12
CA MET A 1 6.57 -11.60 4.18
C MET A 1 7.65 -12.39 4.90
N ARG A 2 8.52 -11.78 5.72
CA ARG A 2 9.52 -12.53 6.50
C ARG A 2 8.91 -13.62 7.38
N ASP A 3 7.85 -13.29 8.13
CA ASP A 3 7.11 -14.27 8.95
C ASP A 3 6.47 -15.39 8.11
N SER A 4 6.31 -15.18 6.80
CA SER A 4 5.84 -16.19 5.83
C SER A 4 6.99 -16.97 5.19
N GLY A 5 8.22 -16.86 5.71
CA GLY A 5 9.39 -17.62 5.28
C GLY A 5 10.21 -17.02 4.14
N LEU A 6 9.92 -15.80 3.68
CA LEU A 6 10.72 -15.15 2.64
C LEU A 6 11.96 -14.44 3.19
N ASP A 7 13.02 -14.43 2.39
CA ASP A 7 14.20 -13.61 2.62
C ASP A 7 13.92 -12.15 2.23
N ILE A 8 14.08 -11.23 3.19
CA ILE A 8 13.72 -9.82 3.03
C ILE A 8 14.89 -8.96 3.50
N SER A 9 15.32 -8.06 2.62
CA SER A 9 16.28 -7.00 2.94
C SER A 9 15.77 -5.64 2.45
N TYR A 10 16.26 -4.56 3.04
CA TYR A 10 15.87 -3.19 2.71
C TYR A 10 17.02 -2.46 2.04
N ALA A 11 16.86 -2.13 0.76
CA ALA A 11 17.77 -1.25 0.03
C ALA A 11 17.40 0.21 0.32
N LEU A 12 18.32 0.97 0.92
CA LEU A 12 18.12 2.38 1.26
C LEU A 12 19.18 3.24 0.59
N ARG A 13 18.86 4.51 0.35
CA ARG A 13 19.84 5.49 -0.13
C ARG A 13 21.00 5.65 0.86
N LYS A 14 22.21 5.85 0.34
CA LYS A 14 23.45 5.87 1.15
C LYS A 14 23.39 6.90 2.28
N GLU A 15 22.86 8.09 2.00
CA GLU A 15 22.66 9.15 2.98
C GLU A 15 21.63 8.77 4.05
N ALA A 16 20.60 7.99 3.72
CA ALA A 16 19.61 7.55 4.70
C ALA A 16 20.21 6.58 5.73
N ILE A 17 21.19 5.78 5.33
CA ILE A 17 21.97 4.89 6.20
C ILE A 17 22.95 5.73 7.05
N ALA A 18 23.74 6.59 6.42
CA ALA A 18 24.74 7.42 7.11
C ALA A 18 24.12 8.34 8.17
N GLU A 19 22.98 8.96 7.85
CA GLU A 19 22.24 9.85 8.75
C GLU A 19 21.35 9.09 9.76
N LYS A 20 21.30 7.76 9.71
CA LYS A 20 20.42 6.92 10.55
C LYS A 20 18.98 7.41 10.53
N ARG A 21 18.43 7.65 9.33
CA ARG A 21 17.04 8.08 9.15
C ARG A 21 16.08 7.04 9.72
N ALA A 22 14.83 7.47 9.96
CA ALA A 22 13.80 6.62 10.56
C ALA A 22 13.62 5.27 9.85
N SER A 23 13.74 5.23 8.51
CA SER A 23 13.68 3.98 7.74
C SER A 23 14.79 3.00 8.11
N TRP A 24 16.04 3.47 8.22
CA TRP A 24 17.19 2.65 8.63
C TRP A 24 17.01 2.13 10.07
N ARG A 25 16.59 3.01 11.00
CA ARG A 25 16.36 2.62 12.40
C ARG A 25 15.29 1.54 12.50
N LYS A 26 14.11 1.78 11.92
CA LYS A 26 13.00 0.80 11.93
C LYS A 26 13.41 -0.55 11.33
N ALA A 27 14.12 -0.56 10.20
CA ALA A 27 14.54 -1.80 9.57
C ALA A 27 15.56 -2.57 10.43
N THR A 28 16.57 -1.88 10.97
CA THR A 28 17.61 -2.50 11.80
C THR A 28 17.11 -2.94 13.18
N GLU A 29 16.25 -2.15 13.83
CA GLU A 29 15.60 -2.50 15.10
C GLU A 29 14.70 -3.74 14.98
N ASN A 30 14.13 -3.98 13.80
CA ASN A 30 13.36 -5.19 13.50
C ASN A 30 14.24 -6.36 13.00
N GLY A 31 15.57 -6.23 13.03
CA GLY A 31 16.52 -7.27 12.66
C GLY A 31 16.56 -7.58 11.17
N PHE A 32 16.21 -6.64 10.29
CA PHE A 32 16.35 -6.84 8.85
C PHE A 32 17.76 -6.51 8.36
N LYS A 33 18.20 -7.20 7.31
CA LYS A 33 19.39 -6.81 6.54
C LYS A 33 19.09 -5.50 5.81
N VAL A 34 19.99 -4.52 5.96
CA VAL A 34 19.91 -3.21 5.31
C VAL A 34 21.22 -2.95 4.57
N GLY A 35 21.13 -2.39 3.37
CA GLY A 35 22.29 -2.08 2.52
C GLY A 35 21.95 -1.02 1.47
N THR A 36 22.95 -0.62 0.69
CA THR A 36 22.74 0.33 -0.42
C THR A 36 22.10 -0.36 -1.63
N TYR A 37 21.75 0.43 -2.65
CA TYR A 37 21.19 -0.12 -3.89
C TYR A 37 22.21 -1.02 -4.60
N GLU A 38 23.47 -0.58 -4.66
CA GLU A 38 24.57 -1.30 -5.30
C GLU A 38 24.89 -2.63 -4.60
N GLU A 39 24.65 -2.72 -3.30
CA GLU A 39 24.94 -3.92 -2.50
C GLU A 39 23.85 -4.98 -2.58
N LEU A 40 22.58 -4.58 -2.76
CA LEU A 40 21.42 -5.48 -2.61
C LEU A 40 20.62 -5.72 -3.90
N ILE A 41 20.50 -4.71 -4.76
CA ILE A 41 19.67 -4.81 -5.97
C ILE A 41 20.24 -5.82 -6.99
N PRO A 42 21.57 -5.93 -7.21
CA PRO A 42 22.11 -6.83 -8.23
C PRO A 42 21.80 -8.31 -8.02
N GLN A 43 21.47 -8.74 -6.80
CA GLN A 43 21.16 -10.14 -6.50
C GLN A 43 19.65 -10.39 -6.34
N ALA A 44 18.84 -9.34 -6.19
CA ALA A 44 17.41 -9.46 -5.90
C ALA A 44 16.62 -10.12 -7.05
N ASP A 45 15.79 -11.11 -6.72
CA ASP A 45 14.85 -11.73 -7.66
C ASP A 45 13.59 -10.86 -7.85
N LEU A 46 13.14 -10.20 -6.77
CA LEU A 46 12.03 -9.26 -6.76
C LEU A 46 12.46 -8.00 -6.03
N VAL A 47 12.42 -6.87 -6.72
CA VAL A 47 12.61 -5.53 -6.13
C VAL A 47 11.24 -4.90 -5.95
N VAL A 48 10.86 -4.58 -4.71
CA VAL A 48 9.56 -3.96 -4.42
C VAL A 48 9.73 -2.46 -4.14
N ASN A 49 9.15 -1.62 -4.99
CA ASN A 49 9.16 -0.19 -4.84
C ASN A 49 8.00 0.27 -3.93
N LEU A 50 8.33 0.57 -2.67
CA LEU A 50 7.40 1.10 -1.64
C LEU A 50 7.78 2.53 -1.22
N THR A 51 8.39 3.31 -2.13
CA THR A 51 8.59 4.76 -1.90
C THR A 51 7.29 5.52 -2.17
N PRO A 52 7.17 6.80 -1.81
CA PRO A 52 5.98 7.55 -2.20
C PRO A 52 5.96 7.76 -3.73
N ASP A 53 4.76 7.81 -4.31
CA ASP A 53 4.56 7.70 -5.76
C ASP A 53 5.25 8.81 -6.55
N LYS A 54 5.27 10.02 -6.00
CA LYS A 54 5.94 11.18 -6.59
C LYS A 54 7.45 10.99 -6.78
N GLN A 55 8.07 10.04 -6.07
CA GLN A 55 9.49 9.74 -6.19
C GLN A 55 9.77 8.51 -7.07
N HIS A 56 8.73 7.84 -7.59
CA HIS A 56 8.91 6.58 -8.31
C HIS A 56 9.80 6.72 -9.54
N SER A 57 9.65 7.76 -10.38
CA SER A 57 10.52 7.93 -11.55
C SER A 57 12.01 7.97 -11.20
N ASP A 58 12.40 8.76 -10.19
CA ASP A 58 13.80 8.87 -9.77
C ASP A 58 14.32 7.55 -9.19
N VAL A 59 13.50 6.89 -8.37
CA VAL A 59 13.84 5.59 -7.75
C VAL A 59 14.01 4.53 -8.83
N VAL A 60 13.04 4.38 -9.72
CA VAL A 60 12.99 3.36 -10.75
C VAL A 60 14.14 3.53 -11.73
N ARG A 61 14.44 4.77 -12.16
CA ARG A 61 15.60 5.05 -13.02
C ARG A 61 16.94 4.75 -12.36
N SER A 62 17.04 4.90 -11.03
CA SER A 62 18.25 4.57 -10.27
C SER A 62 18.42 3.07 -10.05
N VAL A 63 17.31 2.34 -9.89
CA VAL A 63 17.29 0.92 -9.52
C VAL A 63 17.37 0.00 -10.74
N GLN A 64 16.65 0.32 -11.83
CA GLN A 64 16.60 -0.52 -13.02
C GLN A 64 17.97 -0.92 -13.60
N PRO A 65 18.97 -0.02 -13.70
CA PRO A 65 20.29 -0.39 -14.21
C PRO A 65 21.04 -1.41 -13.34
N LEU A 66 20.70 -1.48 -12.05
CA LEU A 66 21.32 -2.39 -11.09
C LEU A 66 20.62 -3.75 -11.04
N MET A 67 19.39 -3.87 -11.57
CA MET A 67 18.65 -5.12 -11.56
C MET A 67 19.25 -6.13 -12.53
N LYS A 68 19.40 -7.38 -12.07
CA LYS A 68 19.84 -8.50 -12.92
C LYS A 68 18.84 -8.80 -14.02
N ASP A 69 19.32 -9.44 -15.09
CA ASP A 69 18.48 -9.90 -16.19
C ASP A 69 17.34 -10.79 -15.68
N GLY A 70 16.12 -10.48 -16.12
CA GLY A 70 14.97 -11.32 -15.78
C GLY A 70 14.48 -11.21 -14.34
N ALA A 71 14.93 -10.23 -13.56
CA ALA A 71 14.36 -9.94 -12.25
C ALA A 71 12.93 -9.38 -12.36
N ALA A 72 12.22 -9.31 -11.24
CA ALA A 72 10.90 -8.70 -11.16
C ALA A 72 10.92 -7.35 -10.42
N LEU A 73 10.07 -6.42 -10.86
CA LEU A 73 9.79 -5.14 -10.22
C LEU A 73 8.35 -5.12 -9.71
N GLY A 74 8.19 -4.93 -8.41
CA GLY A 74 6.90 -4.86 -7.72
C GLY A 74 6.49 -3.44 -7.37
N TYR A 75 5.21 -3.10 -7.55
CA TYR A 75 4.59 -1.88 -7.05
C TYR A 75 3.41 -2.21 -6.11
N SER A 76 3.05 -1.27 -5.23
CA SER A 76 1.79 -1.34 -4.47
C SER A 76 0.77 -0.29 -4.90
N HIS A 77 1.11 0.54 -5.89
CA HIS A 77 0.19 1.44 -6.58
C HIS A 77 0.66 1.63 -8.03
N GLY A 78 -0.27 1.68 -8.98
CA GLY A 78 0.07 1.66 -10.41
C GLY A 78 0.45 3.00 -11.03
N PHE A 79 0.42 4.11 -10.29
CA PHE A 79 0.51 5.49 -10.82
C PHE A 79 1.69 5.70 -11.78
N ASN A 80 2.88 5.21 -11.40
CA ASN A 80 4.10 5.38 -12.20
C ASN A 80 4.05 4.65 -13.56
N ILE A 81 3.39 3.50 -13.61
CA ILE A 81 3.24 2.74 -14.86
C ILE A 81 2.14 3.34 -15.72
N VAL A 82 1.03 3.80 -15.13
CA VAL A 82 -0.17 4.22 -15.89
C VAL A 82 -0.18 5.70 -16.24
N GLU A 83 -0.03 6.59 -15.25
CA GLU A 83 -0.18 8.03 -15.47
C GLU A 83 1.12 8.68 -15.93
N VAL A 84 2.26 8.24 -15.38
CA VAL A 84 3.59 8.73 -15.79
C VAL A 84 4.07 8.06 -17.07
N GLY A 85 3.69 6.78 -17.28
CA GLY A 85 4.13 6.00 -18.43
C GLY A 85 5.62 5.61 -18.35
N GLU A 86 6.13 5.36 -17.14
CA GLU A 86 7.53 5.00 -16.94
C GLU A 86 7.88 3.73 -17.71
N GLN A 87 8.97 3.78 -18.47
CA GLN A 87 9.42 2.68 -19.30
C GLN A 87 10.30 1.73 -18.50
N ILE A 88 9.92 0.45 -18.47
CA ILE A 88 10.66 -0.60 -17.77
C ILE A 88 11.45 -1.44 -18.77
N ARG A 89 12.69 -1.83 -18.41
CA ARG A 89 13.56 -2.71 -19.20
C ARG A 89 12.80 -3.99 -19.57
N LYS A 90 12.86 -4.41 -20.84
CA LYS A 90 11.98 -5.45 -21.41
C LYS A 90 12.14 -6.84 -20.80
N ASP A 91 13.30 -7.14 -20.23
CA ASP A 91 13.58 -8.41 -19.55
C ASP A 91 12.98 -8.45 -18.13
N ILE A 92 12.59 -7.31 -17.56
CA ILE A 92 12.05 -7.24 -16.20
C ILE A 92 10.56 -7.55 -16.22
N THR A 93 10.14 -8.47 -15.34
CA THR A 93 8.72 -8.75 -15.07
C THR A 93 8.14 -7.68 -14.13
N VAL A 94 6.99 -7.09 -14.45
CA VAL A 94 6.39 -6.01 -13.63
C VAL A 94 5.06 -6.46 -13.05
N VAL A 95 4.98 -6.44 -11.72
CA VAL A 95 3.82 -6.92 -10.95
C VAL A 95 3.35 -5.88 -9.95
N MET A 96 2.10 -6.00 -9.54
CA MET A 96 1.55 -5.19 -8.46
C MET A 96 0.81 -6.03 -7.44
N VAL A 97 0.99 -5.67 -6.17
CA VAL A 97 0.21 -6.15 -5.04
C VAL A 97 -0.17 -4.93 -4.21
N ALA A 98 -1.45 -4.58 -4.23
CA ALA A 98 -2.02 -3.36 -3.64
C ALA A 98 -3.00 -3.74 -2.50
N PRO A 99 -2.53 -3.80 -1.24
CA PRO A 99 -3.40 -3.96 -0.07
C PRO A 99 -4.32 -2.75 0.07
N LYS A 100 -5.61 -2.97 0.34
CA LYS A 100 -6.61 -1.89 0.42
C LYS A 100 -6.83 -1.37 1.84
N CYS A 101 -5.72 -1.20 2.58
CA CYS A 101 -5.67 -0.62 3.91
C CYS A 101 -4.30 0.05 4.17
N PRO A 102 -4.18 0.95 5.17
CA PRO A 102 -2.89 1.45 5.64
C PRO A 102 -1.96 0.33 6.09
N GLY A 103 -0.64 0.53 5.93
CA GLY A 103 0.37 -0.50 6.23
C GLY A 103 0.36 -1.02 7.69
N THR A 104 -0.10 -0.22 8.65
CA THR A 104 -0.30 -0.65 10.04
C THR A 104 -1.37 -1.72 10.16
N GLU A 105 -2.52 -1.54 9.50
CA GLU A 105 -3.62 -2.51 9.50
C GLU A 105 -3.20 -3.80 8.81
N VAL A 106 -2.46 -3.72 7.68
CA VAL A 106 -1.87 -4.89 7.02
C VAL A 106 -1.07 -5.74 8.01
N ARG A 107 -0.27 -5.10 8.89
CA ARG A 107 0.53 -5.80 9.88
C ARG A 107 -0.31 -6.35 11.04
N GLU A 108 -1.24 -5.58 11.58
CA GLU A 108 -2.05 -6.01 12.72
C GLU A 108 -2.99 -7.17 12.35
N GLU A 109 -3.63 -7.11 11.17
CA GLU A 109 -4.44 -8.21 10.63
C GLU A 109 -3.61 -9.48 10.43
N TYR A 110 -2.40 -9.34 9.88
CA TYR A 110 -1.50 -10.48 9.69
C TYR A 110 -1.12 -11.13 11.03
N LYS A 111 -0.80 -10.33 12.05
CA LYS A 111 -0.41 -10.81 13.39
C LYS A 111 -1.51 -11.61 14.08
N ARG A 112 -2.78 -11.24 13.87
CA ARG A 112 -3.94 -11.97 14.42
C ARG A 112 -4.41 -13.15 13.55
N GLY A 113 -3.59 -13.57 12.58
CA GLY A 113 -3.86 -14.74 11.74
C GLY A 113 -4.77 -14.46 10.53
N PHE A 114 -5.10 -13.20 10.27
CA PHE A 114 -5.94 -12.77 9.16
C PHE A 114 -5.11 -12.02 8.10
N GLY A 115 -5.76 -11.16 7.29
CA GLY A 115 -5.14 -10.34 6.26
C GLY A 115 -6.06 -9.18 5.86
N VAL A 116 -5.69 -8.45 4.80
CA VAL A 116 -6.52 -7.38 4.24
C VAL A 116 -6.88 -7.68 2.79
N PRO A 117 -8.06 -7.25 2.30
CA PRO A 117 -8.39 -7.33 0.88
C PRO A 117 -7.26 -6.74 0.03
N THR A 118 -6.86 -7.46 -1.01
CA THR A 118 -5.67 -7.11 -1.80
C THR A 118 -5.98 -7.25 -3.28
N LEU A 119 -5.54 -6.29 -4.09
CA LEU A 119 -5.59 -6.37 -5.54
C LEU A 119 -4.22 -6.79 -6.07
N ILE A 120 -4.21 -7.66 -7.08
CA ILE A 120 -2.98 -8.03 -7.80
C ILE A 120 -3.10 -7.74 -9.30
N ALA A 121 -1.98 -7.40 -9.93
CA ALA A 121 -1.93 -7.18 -11.37
C ALA A 121 -0.55 -7.53 -11.94
N VAL A 122 -0.51 -7.78 -13.25
CA VAL A 122 0.71 -7.92 -14.05
C VAL A 122 0.64 -6.89 -15.17
N HIS A 123 1.73 -6.19 -15.42
CA HIS A 123 1.79 -5.25 -16.54
C HIS A 123 2.03 -6.04 -17.84
N PRO A 124 1.12 -6.01 -18.83
CA PRO A 124 1.20 -6.89 -20.00
C PRO A 124 2.45 -6.67 -20.88
N GLU A 125 3.02 -5.45 -20.89
CA GLU A 125 4.24 -5.16 -21.65
C GLU A 125 5.50 -5.76 -21.01
N ASN A 126 5.39 -6.20 -19.76
CA ASN A 126 6.50 -6.64 -18.91
C ASN A 126 6.16 -7.95 -18.19
N ASP A 127 5.88 -9.01 -18.95
CA ASP A 127 5.87 -10.38 -18.44
C ASP A 127 6.59 -11.34 -19.40
N PRO A 128 7.88 -11.11 -19.69
CA PRO A 128 8.62 -11.82 -20.74
C PRO A 128 8.75 -13.33 -20.49
N LYS A 129 8.68 -13.75 -19.22
CA LYS A 129 8.79 -15.15 -18.79
C LYS A 129 7.44 -15.81 -18.49
N GLY A 130 6.34 -15.05 -18.50
CA GLY A 130 5.01 -15.55 -18.13
C GLY A 130 4.87 -15.94 -16.66
N GLU A 131 5.69 -15.36 -15.78
CA GLU A 131 5.75 -15.69 -14.35
C GLU A 131 5.13 -14.62 -13.46
N GLY A 132 4.74 -13.47 -14.02
CA GLY A 132 4.27 -12.32 -13.26
C GLY A 132 3.12 -12.66 -12.32
N MET A 133 2.17 -13.46 -12.77
CA MET A 133 1.02 -13.82 -11.96
C MET A 133 1.36 -14.78 -10.81
N ALA A 134 2.37 -15.64 -10.99
CA ALA A 134 2.87 -16.50 -9.92
C ALA A 134 3.57 -15.66 -8.84
N ILE A 135 4.41 -14.71 -9.25
CA ILE A 135 5.08 -13.77 -8.35
C ILE A 135 4.06 -12.93 -7.57
N ALA A 136 3.08 -12.33 -8.26
CA ALA A 136 2.07 -11.48 -7.63
C ALA A 136 1.22 -12.25 -6.60
N LYS A 137 0.78 -13.47 -6.94
CA LYS A 137 0.05 -14.34 -6.01
C LYS A 137 0.89 -14.74 -4.80
N ALA A 138 2.15 -15.11 -5.00
CA ALA A 138 3.06 -15.47 -3.91
C ALA A 138 3.33 -14.28 -2.98
N TRP A 139 3.53 -13.08 -3.53
CA TRP A 139 3.71 -11.86 -2.73
C TRP A 139 2.42 -11.51 -1.95
N ALA A 140 1.25 -11.52 -2.57
CA ALA A 140 -0.03 -11.30 -1.89
C ALA A 140 -0.31 -12.37 -0.81
N ALA A 141 0.06 -13.63 -1.05
CA ALA A 141 -0.05 -14.67 -0.04
C ALA A 141 0.87 -14.40 1.15
N ALA A 142 2.11 -13.98 0.88
CA ALA A 142 3.13 -13.69 1.88
C ALA A 142 2.82 -12.45 2.74
N THR A 143 1.97 -11.55 2.28
CA THR A 143 1.42 -10.43 3.07
C THR A 143 0.12 -10.79 3.78
N GLY A 144 -0.44 -11.97 3.54
CA GLY A 144 -1.69 -12.45 4.14
C GLY A 144 -2.95 -12.10 3.36
N GLY A 145 -2.85 -11.41 2.21
CA GLY A 145 -4.02 -10.96 1.44
C GLY A 145 -4.99 -12.08 1.06
N HIS A 146 -4.47 -13.26 0.71
CA HIS A 146 -5.28 -14.46 0.41
C HIS A 146 -6.24 -14.89 1.53
N ARG A 147 -6.02 -14.48 2.79
CA ARG A 147 -6.90 -14.79 3.92
C ARG A 147 -8.16 -13.92 3.96
N ALA A 148 -8.11 -12.74 3.33
CA ALA A 148 -9.21 -11.77 3.28
C ALA A 148 -9.81 -11.60 1.88
N GLY A 149 -9.20 -12.23 0.87
CA GLY A 149 -9.62 -12.17 -0.53
C GLY A 149 -8.63 -11.39 -1.40
N VAL A 150 -8.32 -11.95 -2.55
CA VAL A 150 -7.42 -11.35 -3.54
C VAL A 150 -8.16 -11.21 -4.87
N LEU A 151 -8.16 -10.01 -5.43
CA LEU A 151 -8.77 -9.73 -6.73
C LEU A 151 -7.69 -9.61 -7.81
N GLU A 152 -7.83 -10.39 -8.87
CA GLU A 152 -7.06 -10.19 -10.10
C GLU A 152 -7.60 -8.95 -10.83
N SER A 153 -6.71 -8.03 -11.20
CA SER A 153 -7.04 -6.77 -11.84
C SER A 153 -5.92 -6.34 -12.79
N SER A 154 -5.88 -5.06 -13.14
CA SER A 154 -4.85 -4.45 -13.97
C SER A 154 -4.30 -3.19 -13.32
N PHE A 155 -3.09 -2.79 -13.74
CA PHE A 155 -2.51 -1.51 -13.35
C PHE A 155 -3.47 -0.33 -13.60
N VAL A 156 -4.13 -0.33 -14.77
CA VAL A 156 -5.07 0.74 -15.16
C VAL A 156 -6.29 0.77 -14.24
N ALA A 157 -6.93 -0.39 -14.00
CA ALA A 157 -8.13 -0.44 -13.17
C ALA A 157 -7.84 -0.06 -11.71
N GLU A 158 -6.69 -0.49 -11.18
CA GLU A 158 -6.23 -0.13 -9.84
C GLU A 158 -6.07 1.39 -9.70
N VAL A 159 -5.28 2.03 -10.57
CA VAL A 159 -5.02 3.48 -10.48
C VAL A 159 -6.30 4.30 -10.55
N LYS A 160 -7.17 4.01 -11.53
CA LYS A 160 -8.39 4.79 -11.70
C LYS A 160 -9.38 4.61 -10.55
N SER A 161 -9.49 3.40 -10.01
CA SER A 161 -10.39 3.13 -8.87
C SER A 161 -9.83 3.66 -7.55
N ASP A 162 -8.52 3.54 -7.33
CA ASP A 162 -7.83 3.99 -6.11
C ASP A 162 -7.88 5.51 -5.97
N LEU A 163 -7.47 6.25 -7.02
CA LEU A 163 -7.54 7.72 -7.05
C LEU A 163 -8.95 8.24 -6.81
N MET A 164 -9.96 7.60 -7.41
CA MET A 164 -11.36 7.97 -7.17
C MET A 164 -11.75 7.72 -5.71
N GLY A 165 -11.40 6.57 -5.15
CA GLY A 165 -11.72 6.20 -3.77
C GLY A 165 -11.09 7.12 -2.74
N GLU A 166 -9.78 7.39 -2.85
CA GLU A 166 -9.06 8.23 -1.89
C GLU A 166 -9.49 9.70 -1.94
N GLN A 167 -9.64 10.27 -3.14
CA GLN A 167 -10.00 11.67 -3.31
C GLN A 167 -11.42 11.96 -2.85
N THR A 168 -12.30 10.95 -2.92
CA THR A 168 -13.70 11.08 -2.51
C THR A 168 -13.93 10.43 -1.15
N ILE A 169 -14.38 9.17 -1.13
CA ILE A 169 -14.99 8.56 0.04
C ILE A 169 -14.01 8.23 1.17
N LEU A 170 -12.75 7.91 0.89
CA LEU A 170 -11.81 7.47 1.94
C LEU A 170 -11.17 8.65 2.68
N CYS A 171 -10.77 9.71 1.98
CA CYS A 171 -10.09 10.86 2.59
C CYS A 171 -10.89 12.15 2.45
N GLY A 172 -11.28 12.53 1.23
CA GLY A 172 -11.92 13.83 0.96
C GLY A 172 -13.21 14.04 1.75
N MET A 173 -14.10 13.05 1.76
CA MET A 173 -15.39 13.09 2.46
C MET A 173 -15.21 13.03 3.99
N LEU A 174 -14.31 12.19 4.50
CA LEU A 174 -14.05 12.11 5.94
C LEU A 174 -13.48 13.43 6.45
N GLN A 175 -12.54 14.04 5.73
CA GLN A 175 -11.96 15.32 6.11
C GLN A 175 -12.99 16.46 6.02
N ALA A 176 -13.68 16.60 4.89
CA ALA A 176 -14.68 17.65 4.70
C ALA A 176 -15.84 17.50 5.70
N GLY A 177 -16.36 16.28 5.87
CA GLY A 177 -17.42 15.98 6.84
C GLY A 177 -16.99 16.27 8.27
N SER A 178 -15.76 15.90 8.66
CA SER A 178 -15.25 16.19 10.01
C SER A 178 -15.22 17.69 10.31
N LEU A 179 -14.71 18.50 9.38
CA LEU A 179 -14.65 19.95 9.53
C LEU A 179 -16.05 20.56 9.59
N LEU A 180 -16.93 20.23 8.63
CA LEU A 180 -18.28 20.76 8.55
C LEU A 180 -19.12 20.40 9.78
N CYS A 181 -19.07 19.15 10.23
CA CYS A 181 -19.83 18.69 11.38
C CYS A 181 -19.31 19.30 12.69
N PHE A 182 -17.99 19.38 12.88
CA PHE A 182 -17.39 20.03 14.04
C PHE A 182 -17.78 21.52 14.13
N ASP A 183 -17.54 22.27 13.05
CA ASP A 183 -17.82 23.71 13.00
C ASP A 183 -19.32 23.98 13.25
N LYS A 184 -20.20 23.15 12.68
CA LYS A 184 -21.65 23.28 12.88
C LYS A 184 -22.06 23.00 14.33
N LEU A 185 -21.53 21.95 14.95
CA LEU A 185 -21.82 21.63 16.36
C LEU A 185 -21.43 22.78 17.28
N VAL A 186 -20.23 23.33 17.09
CA VAL A 186 -19.72 24.46 17.87
C VAL A 186 -20.53 25.73 17.63
N ALA A 187 -20.89 26.03 16.37
CA ALA A 187 -21.70 27.19 16.02
C ALA A 187 -23.11 27.16 16.65
N GLU A 188 -23.67 25.97 16.88
CA GLU A 188 -24.96 25.76 17.55
C GLU A 188 -24.82 25.62 19.09
N GLY A 189 -23.63 25.89 19.64
CA GLY A 189 -23.40 25.96 21.09
C GLY A 189 -22.96 24.65 21.77
N THR A 190 -22.57 23.64 21.01
CA THR A 190 -21.96 22.42 21.58
C THR A 190 -20.56 22.74 22.13
N ASP A 191 -20.22 22.17 23.29
CA ASP A 191 -18.88 22.28 23.85
C ASP A 191 -17.82 21.76 22.85
N PRO A 192 -16.77 22.55 22.52
CA PRO A 192 -15.78 22.16 21.52
C PRO A 192 -15.06 20.84 21.82
N ALA A 193 -14.72 20.55 23.09
CA ALA A 193 -14.03 19.32 23.43
C ALA A 193 -14.96 18.09 23.27
N TYR A 194 -16.24 18.26 23.57
CA TYR A 194 -17.24 17.23 23.28
C TYR A 194 -17.45 17.02 21.77
N ALA A 195 -17.55 18.10 20.98
CA ALA A 195 -17.71 18.03 19.53
C ALA A 195 -16.52 17.34 18.86
N GLU A 196 -15.29 17.69 19.25
CA GLU A 196 -14.06 17.05 18.76
C GLU A 196 -14.11 15.53 19.01
N LYS A 197 -14.42 15.12 20.25
CA LYS A 197 -14.52 13.71 20.61
C LYS A 197 -15.60 12.98 19.79
N LEU A 198 -16.76 13.60 19.61
CA LEU A 198 -17.86 13.02 18.84
C LEU A 198 -17.43 12.74 17.39
N ILE A 199 -16.78 13.70 16.73
CA ILE A 199 -16.34 13.53 15.35
C ILE A 199 -15.18 12.53 15.25
N GLN A 200 -14.20 12.62 16.15
CA GLN A 200 -13.02 11.77 16.13
C GLN A 200 -13.35 10.28 16.25
N PHE A 201 -14.27 9.91 17.15
CA PHE A 201 -14.65 8.50 17.37
C PHE A 201 -15.94 8.10 16.64
N GLY A 202 -16.71 9.06 16.16
CA GLY A 202 -17.98 8.83 15.48
C GLY A 202 -17.79 8.03 14.20
N TRP A 203 -16.84 8.44 13.34
CA TRP A 203 -16.55 7.74 12.09
C TRP A 203 -16.16 6.28 12.31
N GLU A 204 -15.22 6.02 13.24
CA GLU A 204 -14.79 4.66 13.58
C GLU A 204 -15.97 3.80 14.06
N THR A 205 -16.79 4.34 14.97
CA THR A 205 -17.93 3.61 15.54
C THR A 205 -18.97 3.22 14.48
N ILE A 206 -19.37 4.15 13.61
CA ILE A 206 -20.39 3.86 12.58
C ILE A 206 -19.82 2.99 11.45
N THR A 207 -18.53 3.14 11.12
CA THR A 207 -17.90 2.35 10.05
C THR A 207 -17.57 0.93 10.50
N GLU A 208 -17.52 0.65 11.81
CA GLU A 208 -17.50 -0.75 12.28
C GLU A 208 -18.81 -1.48 11.92
N ALA A 209 -19.97 -0.84 12.05
CA ALA A 209 -21.23 -1.43 11.55
C ALA A 209 -21.21 -1.60 10.02
N LEU A 210 -20.66 -0.62 9.28
CA LEU A 210 -20.45 -0.72 7.83
C LEU A 210 -19.62 -1.95 7.45
N LYS A 211 -18.54 -2.21 8.20
CA LYS A 211 -17.67 -3.37 8.01
C LYS A 211 -18.40 -4.69 8.22
N GLN A 212 -19.29 -4.77 9.21
CA GLN A 212 -20.01 -6.01 9.56
C GLN A 212 -21.19 -6.32 8.62
N GLY A 213 -21.89 -5.30 8.12
CA GLY A 213 -23.16 -5.52 7.39
C GLY A 213 -23.48 -4.51 6.30
N GLY A 214 -22.49 -3.72 5.86
CA GLY A 214 -22.69 -2.70 4.83
C GLY A 214 -23.57 -1.55 5.30
N ILE A 215 -23.98 -0.71 4.34
CA ILE A 215 -24.76 0.52 4.61
C ILE A 215 -26.07 0.19 5.34
N THR A 216 -26.69 -0.95 5.01
CA THR A 216 -27.94 -1.43 5.63
C THR A 216 -27.82 -1.62 7.15
N LEU A 217 -26.64 -1.95 7.67
CA LEU A 217 -26.44 -2.16 9.10
C LEU A 217 -26.09 -0.85 9.85
N ILE A 218 -25.52 0.15 9.16
CA ILE A 218 -25.28 1.48 9.76
C ILE A 218 -26.61 2.10 10.19
N ASP A 219 -27.60 2.05 9.31
CA ASP A 219 -28.94 2.61 9.52
C ASP A 219 -29.90 1.57 10.11
N GLY A 220 -29.44 0.70 11.04
CA GLY A 220 -30.33 -0.23 11.76
C GLY A 220 -31.62 0.49 12.22
N PRO A 221 -32.79 -0.20 12.32
CA PRO A 221 -34.16 0.33 12.13
C PRO A 221 -34.58 1.50 13.05
N SER A 222 -33.87 2.61 13.02
CA SER A 222 -33.87 3.67 14.04
C SER A 222 -33.43 5.01 13.43
N VAL A 223 -33.90 5.27 12.20
CA VAL A 223 -34.29 6.60 11.72
C VAL A 223 -35.70 6.47 11.14
#